data_AF-A0A9W4QVV5-F1
#
_entry.id   AF-A0A9W4QVV5-F1
#
_cell.length_a   1.000
_cell.length_b   1.000
_cell.length_c   1.000
_cell.angle_alpha   90.00
_cell.angle_beta   90.00
_cell.angle_gamma   90.00
#
_symmetry.space_group_name_H-M   'P 1'
#
loop_
_entity.id
_entity.type
_entity.pdbx_description
1 polymer ?
#
loop_
_entity_poly.entity_id
_entity_poly.type
_entity_poly.pdbx_seq_one_letter_code
_entity_poly.pdbx_strand_id
1 'polypeptide(L)'
;MKKTQKTQTKQPTPPIRRKKAAKQISAAWFWVKHLSLAVVLILSAYHFLFGALPKMSVSTTANIAAQGFSQFYESFRNSKSSKDTERAKFVIELGNPSFGIDAALKDRERAVKASNQSWTGEHQPRRFESGDTLKSVLADYARRENIELFWYLDKDYVVKQNFRVDSNFLSALYQVGRAINDDFEYEIYTFFCHRQRAAVITEKPTRFVRDSCRRLTN
;
A
#
# COMPACT_ATOMS: atom_id res chain seq x y z
N MET A 1 -81.50 39.22 39.64
CA MET A 1 -81.60 40.57 40.23
C MET A 1 -81.49 40.46 41.75
N LYS A 2 -80.99 41.51 42.45
CA LYS A 2 -80.77 41.61 43.92
C LYS A 2 -79.74 40.58 44.46
N LYS A 3 -78.73 40.89 45.29
CA LYS A 3 -78.42 41.88 46.37
C LYS A 3 -78.91 41.52 47.78
N THR A 4 -77.99 40.99 48.58
CA THR A 4 -77.74 41.25 50.02
C THR A 4 -76.29 40.78 50.28
N GLN A 5 -75.31 41.50 50.83
CA GLN A 5 -75.18 42.45 51.97
C GLN A 5 -75.38 41.83 53.37
N LYS A 6 -74.60 42.17 54.42
CA LYS A 6 -73.22 42.72 54.53
C LYS A 6 -72.78 42.77 56.02
N THR A 7 -71.57 42.32 56.37
CA THR A 7 -70.82 42.66 57.62
C THR A 7 -69.36 42.20 57.40
N GLN A 8 -68.25 42.93 57.59
CA GLN A 8 -67.77 43.89 58.63
C GLN A 8 -67.59 43.22 60.02
N THR A 9 -66.47 43.39 60.75
CA THR A 9 -65.45 44.48 60.71
C THR A 9 -64.06 44.11 61.29
N LYS A 10 -63.04 44.94 61.00
CA LYS A 10 -61.79 45.27 61.75
C LYS A 10 -60.55 44.33 61.77
N GLN A 11 -59.41 44.94 61.43
CA GLN A 11 -58.00 44.64 61.80
C GLN A 11 -57.68 45.13 63.26
N PRO A 12 -56.47 44.93 63.85
CA PRO A 12 -55.14 44.53 63.32
C PRO A 12 -54.59 43.23 63.99
N THR A 13 -53.31 42.88 64.17
CA THR A 13 -51.95 43.51 64.03
C THR A 13 -50.85 42.42 63.89
N PRO A 14 -49.65 42.71 63.33
CA PRO A 14 -48.47 41.80 63.36
C PRO A 14 -47.66 41.99 64.68
N PRO A 15 -46.74 41.09 65.12
CA PRO A 15 -45.39 40.98 64.50
C PRO A 15 -44.57 39.65 64.75
N ILE A 16 -43.26 39.70 64.46
CA ILE A 16 -42.14 38.83 64.92
C ILE A 16 -41.96 37.42 64.29
N ARG A 17 -41.21 37.46 63.18
CA ARG A 17 -40.12 36.54 62.78
C ARG A 17 -39.56 35.58 63.87
N ARG A 18 -39.59 34.26 63.63
CA ARG A 18 -38.64 33.29 64.22
C ARG A 18 -38.08 32.34 63.16
N LYS A 19 -36.75 32.31 62.99
CA LYS A 19 -36.04 31.21 62.29
C LYS A 19 -35.81 30.06 63.26
N LYS A 20 -36.07 28.82 62.82
CA LYS A 20 -35.43 27.58 63.30
C LYS A 20 -35.15 26.73 62.05
N ALA A 21 -33.90 26.61 61.62
CA ALA A 21 -32.90 25.64 62.11
C ALA A 21 -33.17 24.24 61.53
N ALA A 22 -32.26 23.77 60.66
CA ALA A 22 -32.45 22.58 59.84
C ALA A 22 -32.23 21.27 60.61
N LYS A 23 -32.97 20.22 60.25
CA LYS A 23 -32.90 18.89 60.89
C LYS A 23 -31.74 18.06 60.30
N GLN A 24 -30.52 18.38 60.71
CA GLN A 24 -29.28 17.65 60.41
C GLN A 24 -29.30 16.21 60.95
N ILE A 25 -29.65 15.22 60.12
CA ILE A 25 -29.51 13.78 60.47
C ILE A 25 -28.96 12.93 59.30
N SER A 26 -29.30 13.22 58.03
CA SER A 26 -28.89 12.39 56.89
C SER A 26 -27.43 12.55 56.45
N ALA A 27 -26.87 13.77 56.52
CA ALA A 27 -25.55 14.06 55.96
C ALA A 27 -24.40 13.33 56.69
N ALA A 28 -24.40 13.33 58.03
CA ALA A 28 -23.32 12.77 58.83
C ALA A 28 -23.15 11.26 58.59
N TRP A 29 -24.25 10.49 58.54
CA TRP A 29 -24.16 9.03 58.38
C TRP A 29 -23.73 8.62 56.97
N PHE A 30 -24.11 9.40 55.95
CA PHE A 30 -23.60 9.25 54.58
C PHE A 30 -22.08 9.47 54.54
N TRP A 31 -21.61 10.61 55.08
CA TRP A 31 -20.18 10.92 55.11
C TRP A 31 -19.36 9.92 55.94
N VAL A 32 -19.86 9.43 57.08
CA VAL A 32 -19.16 8.38 57.86
C VAL A 32 -18.96 7.10 57.04
N LYS A 33 -19.98 6.65 56.31
CA LYS A 33 -19.86 5.46 55.44
C LYS A 33 -18.81 5.67 54.33
N HIS A 34 -18.89 6.78 53.60
CA HIS A 34 -17.95 7.04 52.50
C HIS A 34 -16.52 7.36 52.97
N LEU A 35 -16.36 8.03 54.12
CA LEU A 35 -15.04 8.26 54.72
C LEU A 35 -14.43 6.94 55.22
N SER A 36 -15.22 6.03 55.80
CA SER A 36 -14.74 4.70 56.21
C SER A 36 -14.26 3.87 55.02
N LEU A 37 -14.99 3.91 53.89
CA LEU A 37 -14.56 3.26 52.64
C LEU A 37 -13.25 3.85 52.11
N ALA A 38 -13.12 5.18 52.11
CA ALA A 38 -11.89 5.86 51.69
C ALA A 38 -10.70 5.51 52.58
N VAL A 39 -10.88 5.47 53.90
CA VAL A 39 -9.83 5.05 54.85
C VAL A 39 -9.43 3.58 54.63
N VAL A 40 -10.38 2.67 54.41
CA VAL A 40 -10.08 1.27 54.07
C VAL A 40 -9.29 1.16 52.77
N LEU A 41 -9.67 1.91 51.72
CA LEU A 41 -8.93 1.93 50.47
C LEU A 41 -7.51 2.48 50.65
N ILE A 42 -7.33 3.59 51.38
CA ILE A 42 -6.02 4.16 51.70
C ILE A 42 -5.15 3.18 52.51
N LEU A 43 -5.71 2.50 53.51
CA LEU A 43 -5.01 1.48 54.28
C LEU A 43 -4.63 0.27 53.42
N SER A 44 -5.51 -0.17 52.50
CA SER A 44 -5.18 -1.25 51.55
C SER A 44 -4.06 -0.84 50.58
N ALA A 45 -4.08 0.39 50.07
CA ALA A 45 -3.05 0.92 49.19
C ALA A 45 -1.71 1.10 49.92
N TYR A 46 -1.75 1.54 51.18
CA TYR A 46 -0.57 1.61 52.05
C TYR A 46 0.01 0.20 52.31
N HIS A 47 -0.83 -0.79 52.63
CA HIS A 47 -0.39 -2.17 52.77
C HIS A 47 0.13 -2.76 51.45
N PHE A 48 -0.38 -2.33 50.29
CA PHE A 48 0.10 -2.75 48.97
C PHE A 48 1.41 -2.07 48.56
N LEU A 49 1.71 -0.87 49.08
CA LEU A 49 2.95 -0.13 48.81
C LEU A 49 4.08 -0.44 49.79
N PHE A 50 3.77 -0.67 51.07
CA PHE A 50 4.75 -0.84 52.15
C PHE A 50 4.77 -2.25 52.76
N GLY A 51 3.70 -3.04 52.57
CA GLY A 51 3.79 -4.48 52.76
C GLY A 51 4.68 -5.09 51.67
N ALA A 52 5.35 -6.20 51.99
CA ALA A 52 6.22 -6.89 51.03
C ALA A 52 5.37 -7.51 49.90
N LEU A 53 5.15 -6.74 48.83
CA LEU A 53 4.65 -7.25 47.56
C LEU A 53 5.48 -8.49 47.19
N PRO A 54 4.85 -9.63 46.83
CA PRO A 54 5.60 -10.67 46.15
C PRO A 54 6.22 -10.02 44.92
N LYS A 55 7.54 -10.17 44.77
CA LYS A 55 8.30 -9.51 43.71
C LYS A 55 7.79 -10.05 42.37
N MET A 56 6.82 -9.36 41.79
CA MET A 56 6.31 -9.61 40.44
C MET A 56 7.37 -9.15 39.44
N SER A 57 8.50 -9.86 39.44
CA SER A 57 9.41 -9.88 38.32
C SER A 57 8.62 -10.40 37.13
N VAL A 58 8.15 -9.47 36.29
CA VAL A 58 7.89 -9.76 34.88
C VAL A 58 9.15 -10.44 34.39
N SER A 59 9.08 -11.74 34.15
CA SER A 59 10.27 -12.54 33.92
C SER A 59 10.90 -12.09 32.61
N THR A 60 12.07 -11.44 32.70
CA THR A 60 12.86 -11.04 31.51
C THR A 60 13.35 -12.24 30.69
N THR A 61 13.07 -13.46 31.18
CA THR A 61 12.85 -14.66 30.38
C THR A 61 11.76 -14.42 29.32
N ALA A 62 12.13 -13.78 28.21
CA ALA A 62 11.34 -13.85 26.99
C ALA A 62 11.07 -15.32 26.65
N ASN A 63 9.81 -15.68 26.41
CA ASN A 63 9.44 -17.04 26.04
C ASN A 63 10.29 -17.49 24.84
N ILE A 64 10.86 -18.69 24.88
CA ILE A 64 11.74 -19.24 23.83
C ILE A 64 11.08 -19.12 22.43
N ALA A 65 9.77 -19.39 22.35
CA ALA A 65 8.98 -19.23 21.12
C ALA A 65 8.88 -17.76 20.65
N ALA A 66 8.74 -16.79 21.57
CA ALA A 66 8.70 -15.37 21.24
C ALA A 66 10.08 -14.86 20.81
N GLN A 67 11.16 -15.29 21.49
CA GLN A 67 12.53 -14.95 21.10
C GLN A 67 12.88 -15.50 19.72
N GLY A 68 12.52 -16.77 19.45
CA GLY A 68 12.69 -17.39 18.13
C GLY A 68 11.86 -16.70 17.03
N PHE A 69 10.62 -16.29 17.31
CA PHE A 69 9.80 -15.56 16.35
C PHE A 69 10.36 -14.16 16.04
N SER A 70 10.85 -13.43 17.06
CA SER A 70 11.52 -12.14 16.85
C SER A 70 12.81 -12.28 16.02
N GLN A 71 13.65 -13.27 16.33
CA GLN A 71 14.85 -13.57 15.54
C GLN A 71 14.54 -13.97 14.10
N PHE A 72 13.47 -14.76 13.88
CA PHE A 72 12.97 -15.07 12.55
C PHE A 72 12.52 -13.81 11.80
N TYR A 73 11.73 -12.94 12.44
CA TYR A 73 11.25 -11.71 11.79
C TYR A 73 12.39 -10.71 11.50
N GLU A 74 13.37 -10.57 12.40
CA GLU A 74 14.55 -9.73 12.15
C GLU A 74 15.41 -10.28 11.01
N SER A 75 15.76 -11.57 11.03
CA SER A 75 16.52 -12.19 9.93
C SER A 75 15.77 -12.11 8.59
N PHE A 76 14.45 -12.32 8.59
CA PHE A 76 13.61 -12.14 7.42
C PHE A 76 13.62 -10.69 6.91
N ARG A 77 13.35 -9.69 7.76
CA ARG A 77 13.32 -8.27 7.34
C ARG A 77 14.70 -7.80 6.88
N ASN A 78 15.77 -8.23 7.54
CA ASN A 78 17.13 -7.83 7.22
C ASN A 78 17.56 -8.46 5.88
N SER A 79 17.21 -9.74 5.64
CA SER A 79 17.46 -10.41 4.35
C SER A 79 16.61 -9.86 3.20
N LYS A 80 15.40 -9.33 3.47
CA LYS A 80 14.65 -8.52 2.49
C LYS A 80 15.38 -7.20 2.22
N SER A 81 15.70 -6.43 3.25
CA SER A 81 16.36 -5.13 3.12
C SER A 81 17.69 -5.18 2.35
N SER A 82 18.47 -6.27 2.51
CA SER A 82 19.70 -6.47 1.73
C SER A 82 19.40 -6.88 0.28
N LYS A 83 18.43 -7.76 0.04
CA LYS A 83 18.03 -8.18 -1.32
C LYS A 83 17.40 -7.04 -2.12
N ASP A 84 16.63 -6.17 -1.48
CA ASP A 84 15.94 -5.07 -2.16
C ASP A 84 16.92 -3.93 -2.48
N THR A 85 17.90 -3.64 -1.62
CA THR A 85 19.02 -2.73 -1.94
C THR A 85 20.03 -3.31 -2.94
N GLU A 86 20.12 -4.64 -3.06
CA GLU A 86 20.87 -5.30 -4.14
C GLU A 86 20.10 -5.27 -5.47
N ARG A 87 18.78 -5.53 -5.45
CA ARG A 87 17.89 -5.45 -6.63
C ARG A 87 17.89 -4.06 -7.25
N ALA A 88 17.79 -3.01 -6.44
CA ALA A 88 17.77 -1.61 -6.91
C ALA A 88 18.96 -1.23 -7.80
N LYS A 89 20.10 -1.93 -7.70
CA LYS A 89 21.28 -1.71 -8.57
C LYS A 89 21.08 -2.15 -10.02
N PHE A 90 20.02 -2.91 -10.30
CA PHE A 90 19.74 -3.51 -11.61
C PHE A 90 18.37 -3.07 -12.17
N VAL A 91 17.71 -2.10 -11.54
CA VAL A 91 16.48 -1.47 -12.04
C VAL A 91 16.81 -0.04 -12.42
N ILE A 92 16.47 0.34 -13.64
CA ILE A 92 16.62 1.70 -14.17
C ILE A 92 15.21 2.26 -14.30
N GLU A 93 14.84 3.22 -13.45
CA GLU A 93 13.58 3.95 -13.62
C GLU A 93 13.66 4.84 -14.88
N LEU A 94 12.62 4.75 -15.71
CA LEU A 94 12.44 5.50 -16.94
C LEU A 94 11.38 6.58 -16.73
N GLY A 95 11.68 7.80 -17.17
CA GLY A 95 10.65 8.83 -17.31
C GLY A 95 9.56 8.40 -18.31
N ASN A 96 8.33 8.87 -18.07
CA ASN A 96 7.22 8.67 -19.01
C ASN A 96 7.62 9.13 -20.43
N PRO A 97 7.33 8.34 -21.49
CA PRO A 97 7.69 8.70 -22.86
C PRO A 97 6.98 9.97 -23.32
N SER A 98 7.72 10.86 -23.99
CA SER A 98 7.27 12.23 -24.35
C SER A 98 6.04 12.29 -25.25
N PHE A 99 5.65 11.18 -25.88
CA PHE A 99 4.49 11.08 -26.77
C PHE A 99 3.66 9.86 -26.39
N GLY A 100 2.33 9.99 -26.48
CA GLY A 100 1.43 8.85 -26.31
C GLY A 100 1.62 7.82 -27.44
N ILE A 101 1.58 6.53 -27.10
CA ILE A 101 1.90 5.43 -28.03
C ILE A 101 1.08 5.46 -29.33
N ASP A 102 -0.18 5.87 -29.25
CA ASP A 102 -1.07 6.03 -30.41
C ASP A 102 -0.58 7.05 -31.44
N ALA A 103 0.09 8.12 -31.00
CA ALA A 103 0.67 9.11 -31.90
C ALA A 103 1.92 8.53 -32.55
N ALA A 104 2.86 8.03 -31.75
CA ALA A 104 4.14 7.51 -32.22
C ALA A 104 3.98 6.30 -33.16
N LEU A 105 2.98 5.44 -32.95
CA LEU A 105 2.61 4.36 -33.87
C LEU A 105 2.02 4.91 -35.19
N LYS A 106 1.15 5.92 -35.16
CA LYS A 106 0.57 6.55 -36.38
C LYS A 106 1.63 7.31 -37.18
N ASP A 107 2.59 7.94 -36.52
CA ASP A 107 3.77 8.54 -37.17
C ASP A 107 4.63 7.48 -37.82
N ARG A 108 4.91 6.37 -37.13
CA ARG A 108 5.66 5.25 -37.71
C ARG A 108 4.94 4.63 -38.91
N GLU A 109 3.61 4.51 -38.86
CA GLU A 109 2.80 4.00 -39.98
C GLU A 109 2.95 4.83 -41.26
N ARG A 110 3.08 6.16 -41.14
CA ARG A 110 3.34 7.05 -42.27
C ARG A 110 4.74 6.87 -42.87
N ALA A 111 5.70 6.37 -42.07
CA ALA A 111 7.11 6.27 -42.43
C ALA A 111 7.55 4.89 -42.94
N VAL A 112 6.74 3.83 -42.80
CA VAL A 112 7.13 2.46 -43.20
C VAL A 112 6.06 1.75 -44.02
N LYS A 113 6.50 0.88 -44.94
CA LYS A 113 5.63 -0.11 -45.57
C LYS A 113 5.30 -1.22 -44.55
N ALA A 114 4.02 -1.57 -44.44
CA ALA A 114 3.53 -2.63 -43.57
C ALA A 114 4.28 -3.97 -43.77
N SER A 115 4.51 -4.70 -42.67
CA SER A 115 4.97 -6.09 -42.69
C SER A 115 3.80 -7.07 -42.80
N ASN A 116 4.11 -8.34 -43.09
CA ASN A 116 3.13 -9.42 -43.01
C ASN A 116 2.62 -9.57 -41.57
N GLN A 117 1.29 -9.68 -41.40
CA GLN A 117 0.62 -9.91 -40.11
C GLN A 117 1.08 -11.19 -39.39
N SER A 118 1.49 -12.22 -40.16
CA SER A 118 2.03 -13.48 -39.65
C SER A 118 3.54 -13.45 -39.36
N TRP A 119 4.21 -12.29 -39.48
CA TRP A 119 5.64 -12.17 -39.17
C TRP A 119 5.91 -12.40 -37.67
N THR A 120 7.00 -13.09 -37.37
CA THR A 120 7.47 -13.44 -36.02
C THR A 120 8.93 -13.08 -35.74
N GLY A 121 9.68 -12.78 -36.79
CA GLY A 121 11.14 -12.67 -36.74
C GLY A 121 11.86 -14.01 -36.91
N GLU A 122 13.17 -13.92 -37.10
CA GLU A 122 14.05 -15.04 -37.40
C GLU A 122 14.25 -15.93 -36.17
N HIS A 123 14.31 -17.26 -36.36
CA HIS A 123 14.62 -18.19 -35.29
C HIS A 123 16.14 -18.25 -35.05
N GLN A 124 16.64 -17.53 -34.04
CA GLN A 124 18.07 -17.40 -33.78
C GLN A 124 18.36 -17.29 -32.26
N PRO A 125 19.55 -17.73 -31.80
CA PRO A 125 19.96 -17.66 -30.39
C PRO A 125 20.21 -16.21 -29.94
N ARG A 126 19.22 -15.58 -29.31
CA ARG A 126 19.32 -14.19 -28.83
C ARG A 126 20.01 -14.15 -27.47
N ARG A 127 21.22 -13.58 -27.42
CA ARG A 127 22.01 -13.43 -26.19
C ARG A 127 21.67 -12.12 -25.50
N PHE A 128 21.77 -12.13 -24.18
CA PHE A 128 21.67 -10.98 -23.30
C PHE A 128 22.90 -11.03 -22.40
N GLU A 129 23.77 -10.01 -22.44
CA GLU A 129 25.06 -10.03 -21.76
C GLU A 129 25.05 -9.14 -20.51
N SER A 130 25.83 -9.52 -19.50
CA SER A 130 25.78 -8.90 -18.16
C SER A 130 26.21 -7.44 -18.20
N GLY A 131 25.32 -6.54 -17.76
CA GLY A 131 25.52 -5.08 -17.82
C GLY A 131 24.73 -4.38 -18.93
N ASP A 132 24.28 -5.10 -19.96
CA ASP A 132 23.28 -4.56 -20.91
C ASP A 132 21.90 -4.41 -20.25
N THR A 133 20.98 -3.71 -20.91
CA THR A 133 19.57 -3.64 -20.48
C THR A 133 18.66 -4.48 -21.37
N LEU A 134 17.54 -4.96 -20.82
CA LEU A 134 16.56 -5.73 -21.59
C LEU A 134 16.01 -4.92 -22.78
N LYS A 135 15.79 -3.61 -22.58
CA LYS A 135 15.35 -2.68 -23.63
C LYS A 135 16.41 -2.50 -24.72
N SER A 136 17.69 -2.31 -24.38
CA SER A 136 18.74 -2.07 -25.38
C SER A 136 18.91 -3.30 -26.28
N VAL A 137 19.04 -4.48 -25.67
CA VAL A 137 19.23 -5.76 -26.38
C VAL A 137 18.04 -6.08 -27.28
N LEU A 138 16.80 -5.95 -26.78
CA LEU A 138 15.60 -6.18 -27.59
C LEU A 138 15.42 -5.13 -28.70
N ALA A 139 15.74 -3.85 -28.46
CA ALA A 139 15.68 -2.82 -29.49
C ALA A 139 16.70 -3.09 -30.61
N ASP A 140 17.87 -3.62 -30.28
CA ASP A 140 18.90 -3.99 -31.23
C ASP A 140 18.54 -5.22 -32.08
N TYR A 141 17.91 -6.25 -31.49
CA TYR A 141 17.33 -7.35 -32.26
C TYR A 141 16.19 -6.87 -33.16
N ALA A 142 15.29 -6.02 -32.65
CA ALA A 142 14.22 -5.42 -33.44
C ALA A 142 14.78 -4.67 -34.66
N ARG A 143 15.77 -3.79 -34.44
CA ARG A 143 16.39 -2.96 -35.48
C ARG A 143 17.08 -3.79 -36.56
N ARG A 144 17.80 -4.86 -36.19
CA ARG A 144 18.39 -5.82 -37.13
C ARG A 144 17.34 -6.45 -38.07
N GLU A 145 16.14 -6.71 -37.55
CA GLU A 145 15.02 -7.29 -38.30
C GLU A 145 14.08 -6.24 -38.91
N ASN A 146 14.52 -4.97 -38.94
CA ASN A 146 13.77 -3.82 -39.46
C ASN A 146 12.42 -3.60 -38.74
N ILE A 147 12.38 -3.81 -37.42
CA ILE A 147 11.24 -3.56 -36.53
C ILE A 147 11.62 -2.48 -35.49
N GLU A 148 10.67 -1.66 -35.09
CA GLU A 148 10.84 -0.71 -33.98
C GLU A 148 10.38 -1.32 -32.65
N LEU A 149 11.09 -1.08 -31.56
CA LEU A 149 10.66 -1.46 -30.21
C LEU A 149 10.11 -0.26 -29.44
N PHE A 150 8.80 -0.22 -29.25
CA PHE A 150 8.11 0.75 -28.40
C PHE A 150 8.06 0.23 -26.97
N TRP A 151 9.09 0.57 -26.18
CA TRP A 151 9.17 0.28 -24.74
C TRP A 151 8.40 1.32 -23.92
N TYR A 152 7.16 0.99 -23.55
CA TYR A 152 6.21 1.85 -22.81
C TYR A 152 5.96 1.26 -21.42
N LEU A 153 7.05 1.16 -20.66
CA LEU A 153 7.14 0.75 -19.26
C LEU A 153 7.91 1.82 -18.46
N ASP A 154 7.61 1.97 -17.17
CA ASP A 154 8.27 2.92 -16.25
C ASP A 154 9.68 2.48 -15.80
N LYS A 155 10.10 1.26 -16.15
CA LYS A 155 11.38 0.66 -15.78
C LYS A 155 12.04 -0.05 -16.95
N ASP A 156 13.34 -0.23 -16.83
CA ASP A 156 14.19 -1.12 -17.60
C ASP A 156 15.12 -1.87 -16.64
N TYR A 157 15.66 -3.01 -17.04
CA TYR A 157 16.39 -3.91 -16.15
C TYR A 157 17.76 -4.25 -16.71
N VAL A 158 18.78 -4.13 -15.87
CA VAL A 158 20.16 -4.53 -16.18
C VAL A 158 20.29 -6.04 -16.05
N VAL A 159 20.81 -6.68 -17.09
CA VAL A 159 21.07 -8.12 -17.15
C VAL A 159 22.12 -8.46 -16.07
N LYS A 160 21.72 -9.28 -15.09
CA LYS A 160 22.58 -9.63 -13.93
C LYS A 160 23.67 -10.65 -14.25
N GLN A 161 23.38 -11.56 -15.18
CA GLN A 161 24.19 -12.69 -15.60
C GLN A 161 23.82 -13.02 -17.05
N ASN A 162 24.79 -13.49 -17.85
CA ASN A 162 24.57 -13.78 -19.26
C ASN A 162 23.49 -14.87 -19.45
N PHE A 163 22.51 -14.62 -20.31
CA PHE A 163 21.50 -15.61 -20.68
C PHE A 163 21.21 -15.62 -22.19
N ARG A 164 20.48 -16.63 -22.65
CA ARG A 164 20.17 -16.85 -24.07
C ARG A 164 18.72 -17.29 -24.24
N VAL A 165 18.07 -16.75 -25.26
CA VAL A 165 16.70 -17.09 -25.66
C VAL A 165 16.73 -17.64 -27.08
N ASP A 166 16.54 -18.95 -27.20
CA ASP A 166 16.55 -19.67 -28.48
C ASP A 166 15.13 -19.75 -29.05
N SER A 167 14.69 -18.69 -29.72
CA SER A 167 13.36 -18.62 -30.36
C SER A 167 13.31 -17.58 -31.49
N ASN A 168 12.11 -17.12 -31.88
CA ASN A 168 11.91 -15.96 -32.77
C ASN A 168 11.82 -14.64 -31.97
N PHE A 169 11.88 -13.49 -32.66
CA PHE A 169 11.89 -12.18 -31.98
C PHE A 169 10.64 -11.93 -31.13
N LEU A 170 9.44 -12.25 -31.63
CA LEU A 170 8.20 -12.05 -30.87
C LEU A 170 8.09 -12.98 -29.67
N SER A 171 8.51 -14.24 -29.79
CA SER A 171 8.61 -15.18 -28.66
C SER A 171 9.62 -14.70 -27.61
N ALA A 172 10.77 -14.17 -28.02
CA ALA A 172 11.75 -13.62 -27.09
C ALA A 172 11.22 -12.36 -26.36
N LEU A 173 10.56 -11.44 -27.07
CA LEU A 173 9.91 -10.28 -26.47
C LEU A 173 8.80 -10.68 -25.47
N TYR A 174 7.97 -11.66 -25.83
CA TYR A 174 6.94 -12.20 -24.93
C TYR A 174 7.55 -12.83 -23.68
N GLN A 175 8.57 -13.68 -23.82
CA GLN A 175 9.24 -14.33 -22.69
C GLN A 175 9.90 -13.32 -21.75
N VAL A 176 10.61 -12.31 -22.29
CA VAL A 176 11.20 -11.24 -21.48
C VAL A 176 10.13 -10.42 -20.77
N GLY A 177 9.05 -10.03 -21.47
CA GLY A 177 7.93 -9.31 -20.85
C GLY A 177 7.22 -10.10 -19.75
N ARG A 178 7.09 -11.42 -19.89
CA ARG A 178 6.58 -12.30 -18.84
C ARG A 178 7.55 -12.50 -17.67
N ALA A 179 8.87 -12.47 -17.92
CA ALA A 179 9.88 -12.67 -16.89
C ALA A 179 10.03 -11.46 -15.93
N ILE A 180 9.73 -10.25 -16.39
CA ILE A 180 9.74 -9.02 -15.56
C ILE A 180 8.35 -8.60 -15.07
N ASN A 181 7.29 -9.34 -15.42
CA ASN A 181 5.89 -8.97 -15.16
C ASN A 181 5.59 -8.64 -13.68
N ASP A 182 6.23 -9.35 -12.75
CA ASP A 182 5.88 -9.31 -11.34
C ASP A 182 6.55 -8.14 -10.58
N ASP A 183 7.41 -7.36 -11.25
CA ASP A 183 8.04 -6.12 -10.73
C ASP A 183 7.24 -4.83 -11.09
N PHE A 184 6.01 -4.99 -11.64
CA PHE A 184 5.11 -3.92 -12.10
C PHE A 184 3.74 -3.94 -11.41
N GLU A 185 2.96 -2.86 -11.56
CA GLU A 185 1.66 -2.71 -10.90
C GLU A 185 0.53 -3.41 -11.69
N TYR A 186 0.68 -3.52 -13.03
CA TYR A 186 -0.29 -4.15 -13.92
C TYR A 186 0.36 -5.24 -14.80
N GLU A 187 -0.44 -6.15 -15.37
CA GLU A 187 0.09 -7.17 -16.32
C GLU A 187 0.81 -6.48 -17.49
N ILE A 188 2.02 -6.95 -17.83
CA ILE A 188 2.72 -6.47 -19.02
C ILE A 188 2.17 -7.16 -20.27
N TYR A 189 1.65 -6.34 -21.18
CA TYR A 189 1.19 -6.79 -22.48
C TYR A 189 2.26 -6.53 -23.54
N THR A 190 2.52 -7.54 -24.37
CA THR A 190 3.35 -7.41 -25.57
C THR A 190 2.49 -7.57 -26.83
N PHE A 191 2.78 -6.78 -27.87
CA PHE A 191 2.03 -6.80 -29.14
C PHE A 191 2.96 -6.68 -30.36
N PHE A 192 2.47 -7.16 -31.51
CA PHE A 192 3.05 -6.89 -32.82
C PHE A 192 2.08 -6.09 -33.71
N CYS A 193 2.53 -4.90 -34.10
CA CYS A 193 1.81 -3.90 -34.87
C CYS A 193 2.32 -3.91 -36.32
N HIS A 194 1.78 -4.82 -37.14
CA HIS A 194 2.29 -5.14 -38.47
C HIS A 194 2.29 -3.96 -39.46
N ARG A 195 1.25 -3.11 -39.44
CA ARG A 195 1.17 -1.90 -40.28
C ARG A 195 2.32 -0.94 -40.01
N GLN A 196 2.72 -0.82 -38.74
CA GLN A 196 3.74 0.10 -38.25
C GLN A 196 5.15 -0.53 -38.21
N ARG A 197 5.32 -1.79 -38.64
CA ARG A 197 6.54 -2.59 -38.42
C ARG A 197 7.08 -2.43 -36.99
N ALA A 198 6.20 -2.55 -36.02
CA ALA A 198 6.49 -2.21 -34.63
C ALA A 198 6.16 -3.36 -33.69
N ALA A 199 6.97 -3.51 -32.64
CA ALA A 199 6.67 -4.32 -31.48
C ALA A 199 6.50 -3.41 -30.26
N VAL A 200 5.51 -3.71 -29.43
CA VAL A 200 5.09 -2.90 -28.28
C VAL A 200 5.22 -3.74 -27.02
N ILE A 201 5.70 -3.13 -25.95
CA ILE A 201 5.63 -3.68 -24.58
C ILE A 201 5.10 -2.58 -23.64
N THR A 202 4.00 -2.86 -22.94
CA THR A 202 3.37 -1.90 -22.03
C THR A 202 2.40 -2.54 -21.03
N GLU A 203 2.33 -1.99 -19.83
CA GLU A 203 1.28 -2.26 -18.83
C GLU A 203 -0.11 -1.74 -19.25
N LYS A 204 -0.15 -0.62 -19.97
CA LYS A 204 -1.33 0.24 -20.12
C LYS A 204 -1.72 0.38 -21.61
N PRO A 205 -2.07 -0.73 -22.29
CA PRO A 205 -2.38 -0.70 -23.71
C PRO A 205 -3.61 0.18 -23.99
N THR A 206 -3.51 1.02 -25.01
CA THR A 206 -4.63 1.83 -25.50
C THR A 206 -5.63 0.97 -26.26
N ARG A 207 -6.79 1.55 -26.59
CA ARG A 207 -7.72 0.91 -27.53
C ARG A 207 -7.08 0.72 -28.90
N PHE A 208 -6.38 1.72 -29.43
CA PHE A 208 -5.75 1.63 -30.75
C PHE A 208 -4.72 0.49 -30.83
N VAL A 209 -3.91 0.27 -29.79
CA VAL A 209 -2.97 -0.85 -29.73
C VAL A 209 -3.70 -2.20 -29.73
N ARG A 210 -4.77 -2.36 -28.93
CA ARG A 210 -5.56 -3.61 -28.91
C ARG A 210 -6.28 -3.89 -30.23
N ASP A 211 -6.85 -2.86 -30.85
CA ASP A 211 -7.66 -2.99 -32.05
C ASP A 211 -6.80 -3.12 -33.33
N SER A 212 -5.54 -2.66 -33.31
CA SER A 212 -4.64 -2.62 -34.50
C SER A 212 -3.48 -3.62 -34.46
N CYS A 213 -3.13 -4.16 -33.30
CA CYS A 213 -1.94 -4.99 -33.10
C CYS A 213 -2.28 -6.38 -32.54
N ARG A 214 -1.56 -7.41 -32.99
CA ARG A 214 -1.70 -8.79 -32.49
C ARG A 214 -1.05 -8.88 -31.10
N ARG A 215 -1.83 -9.14 -30.04
CA ARG A 215 -1.27 -9.51 -28.71
C ARG A 215 -0.38 -10.73 -28.89
N LEU A 216 0.76 -10.75 -28.21
CA LEU A 216 1.62 -11.93 -28.16
C LEU A 216 1.16 -12.84 -27.02
N THR A 217 1.12 -14.12 -27.32
CA THR A 217 0.85 -15.22 -26.38
C THR A 217 1.90 -16.30 -26.59
N ASN A 218 2.03 -17.19 -25.61
CA ASN A 218 2.73 -18.46 -25.77
C ASN A 218 2.01 -19.37 -26.79
#